data_AF-A0A1Z8VV33-F1
#
_entry.id   AF-A0A1Z8VV33-F1
#
_cell.length_a   1.000
_cell.length_b   1.000
_cell.length_c   1.000
_cell.angle_alpha   90.00
_cell.angle_beta   90.00
_cell.angle_gamma   90.00
#
_symmetry.space_group_name_H-M   'P 1'
#
loop_
_entity.id
_entity.type
_entity.pdbx_description
1 polymer ?
#
loop_
_entity_poly.entity_id
_entity_poly.type
_entity_poly.pdbx_seq_one_letter_code
_entity_poly.pdbx_strand_id
1 'polypeptide(L)'
;MANRKQPYNWKLVKPGDIISFRYKSKSTGRTVMQSILVLNPRLNVTLKNGKSTKHLIGIKLEESNKISIRLTRKELRILEKIGEFKKIDNENNLYRLEIDRRFILNDIKGIKEQAYDKISKSFNIQGQYRTYDYMKAKKSAVYLEPIRVFTKVEDTDED
;
A
#
# COMPACT_ATOMS: atom_id res chain seq x y z
N MET A 1 -15.97 8.41 16.79
CA MET A 1 -14.81 9.23 16.35
C MET A 1 -14.41 8.71 14.97
N ALA A 2 -14.68 9.50 13.92
CA ALA A 2 -14.38 9.10 12.54
C ALA A 2 -12.86 8.98 12.32
N ASN A 3 -12.45 8.27 11.26
CA ASN A 3 -11.06 8.13 10.80
C ASN A 3 -10.10 7.42 11.77
N ARG A 4 -10.58 6.39 12.47
CA ARG A 4 -9.71 5.54 13.31
C ARG A 4 -9.15 4.38 12.50
N LYS A 5 -7.87 4.06 12.74
CA LYS A 5 -7.23 2.83 12.26
C LYS A 5 -8.00 1.63 12.81
N GLN A 6 -8.40 0.70 11.95
CA GLN A 6 -9.14 -0.49 12.35
C GLN A 6 -8.19 -1.68 12.49
N PRO A 7 -8.18 -2.42 13.62
CA PRO A 7 -7.37 -3.63 13.76
C PRO A 7 -7.60 -4.61 12.61
N TYR A 8 -6.53 -5.20 12.10
CA TYR A 8 -6.59 -6.11 10.97
C TYR A 8 -5.72 -7.35 11.20
N ASN A 9 -5.80 -8.31 10.27
CA ASN A 9 -5.07 -9.55 10.37
C ASN A 9 -4.13 -9.73 9.18
N TRP A 10 -2.85 -9.98 9.46
CA TRP A 10 -1.84 -10.26 8.44
C TRP A 10 -2.25 -11.38 7.47
N LYS A 11 -3.05 -12.37 7.90
CA LYS A 11 -3.60 -13.46 7.06
C LYS A 11 -4.64 -12.99 6.06
N LEU A 12 -5.30 -11.87 6.34
CA LEU A 12 -6.35 -11.31 5.50
C LEU A 12 -5.84 -10.18 4.59
N VAL A 13 -4.61 -9.70 4.80
CA VAL A 13 -3.98 -8.69 3.94
C VAL A 13 -3.90 -9.18 2.50
N LYS A 14 -4.53 -8.41 1.62
CA LYS A 14 -4.65 -8.66 0.18
C LYS A 14 -4.02 -7.53 -0.63
N PRO A 15 -3.75 -7.76 -1.92
CA PRO A 15 -3.38 -6.70 -2.86
C PRO A 15 -4.48 -5.64 -2.88
N GLY A 16 -4.07 -4.38 -2.90
CA GLY A 16 -4.96 -3.22 -2.89
C GLY A 16 -5.37 -2.72 -1.51
N ASP A 17 -5.11 -3.49 -0.44
CA ASP A 17 -5.32 -3.01 0.92
C ASP A 17 -4.43 -1.81 1.22
N ILE A 18 -4.95 -0.89 2.02
CA ILE A 18 -4.16 0.20 2.58
C ILE A 18 -4.00 -0.08 4.06
N ILE A 19 -2.76 -0.41 4.44
CA ILE A 19 -2.45 -0.91 5.77
C ILE A 19 -1.43 -0.05 6.48
N SER A 20 -1.52 -0.06 7.81
CA SER A 20 -0.54 0.52 8.71
C SER A 20 0.08 -0.52 9.62
N PHE A 21 1.40 -0.45 9.82
CA PHE A 21 2.13 -1.33 10.72
C PHE A 21 3.44 -0.69 11.20
N ARG A 22 3.92 -1.11 12.37
CA ARG A 22 5.23 -0.68 12.87
C ARG A 22 6.34 -1.50 12.24
N TYR A 23 7.38 -0.82 11.74
CA TYR A 23 8.54 -1.46 11.15
C TYR A 23 9.83 -0.72 11.52
N LYS A 24 10.91 -1.48 11.75
CA LYS A 24 12.24 -0.91 12.05
C LYS A 24 12.86 -0.40 10.75
N SER A 25 12.98 0.92 10.62
CA SER A 25 13.68 1.54 9.50
C SER A 25 15.15 1.14 9.52
N LYS A 26 15.69 0.74 8.35
CA LYS A 26 17.11 0.42 8.22
C LYS A 26 17.99 1.67 8.25
N SER A 27 17.49 2.82 7.78
CA SER A 27 18.29 4.06 7.71
C SER A 27 18.45 4.72 9.07
N THR A 28 17.38 4.78 9.85
CA THR A 28 17.38 5.48 11.17
C THR A 28 17.52 4.53 12.35
N GLY A 29 17.36 3.22 12.14
CA GLY A 29 17.32 2.22 13.22
C GLY A 29 16.08 2.30 14.11
N ARG A 30 15.18 3.27 13.89
CA ARG A 30 13.97 3.48 14.71
C ARG A 30 12.80 2.66 14.19
N THR A 31 11.96 2.19 15.12
CA THR A 31 10.67 1.58 14.78
C THR A 31 9.64 2.66 14.56
N VAL A 32 9.13 2.76 13.34
CA VAL A 32 8.23 3.81 12.88
C VAL A 32 6.95 3.20 12.31
N MET A 33 5.83 3.92 12.40
CA MET A 33 4.60 3.52 11.73
C MET A 33 4.75 3.74 10.22
N GLN A 34 4.44 2.73 9.43
CA GLN A 34 4.44 2.77 7.97
C GLN A 34 3.00 2.62 7.51
N SER A 35 2.56 3.43 6.55
CA SER A 35 1.28 3.26 5.86
C SER A 35 1.54 3.01 4.38
N ILE A 36 1.03 1.91 3.83
CA ILE A 36 1.28 1.52 2.43
C ILE A 36 0.00 1.08 1.72
N LEU A 37 -0.07 1.32 0.41
CA LEU A 37 -0.95 0.60 -0.50
C LEU A 37 -0.26 -0.71 -0.90
N VAL A 38 -0.83 -1.84 -0.52
CA VAL A 38 -0.24 -3.17 -0.70
C VAL A 38 -0.35 -3.60 -2.17
N LEU A 39 0.75 -4.05 -2.76
CA LEU A 39 0.78 -4.61 -4.11
C LEU A 39 1.05 -6.12 -4.08
N ASN A 40 1.97 -6.55 -3.22
CA ASN A 40 2.30 -7.95 -3.02
C ASN A 40 2.37 -8.25 -1.52
N PRO A 41 1.38 -8.95 -0.95
CA PRO A 41 1.33 -9.20 0.49
C PRO A 41 2.48 -10.07 1.00
N ARG A 42 2.81 -11.15 0.25
CA ARG A 42 3.73 -12.21 0.69
C ARG A 42 4.45 -12.86 -0.48
N LEU A 43 5.15 -12.06 -1.29
CA LEU A 43 5.92 -12.57 -2.43
C LEU A 43 7.13 -13.38 -1.94
N ASN A 44 7.23 -14.65 -2.35
CA ASN A 44 8.42 -15.45 -2.11
C ASN A 44 9.53 -14.97 -3.06
N VAL A 45 10.70 -14.64 -2.51
CA VAL A 45 11.87 -14.20 -3.28
C VAL A 45 13.07 -15.05 -2.86
N THR A 46 13.72 -15.65 -3.85
CA THR A 46 15.01 -16.32 -3.66
C THR A 46 16.11 -15.28 -3.81
N LEU A 47 16.85 -15.05 -2.74
CA LEU A 47 17.99 -14.15 -2.74
C LEU A 47 19.18 -14.78 -3.50
N LYS A 48 20.15 -13.95 -3.90
CA LYS A 48 21.37 -14.39 -4.60
C LYS A 48 22.14 -15.49 -3.85
N ASN A 49 22.02 -15.54 -2.52
CA ASN A 49 22.64 -16.56 -1.67
C ASN A 49 21.78 -17.84 -1.49
N GLY A 50 20.76 -18.05 -2.33
CA GLY A 50 19.87 -19.21 -2.27
C GLY A 50 18.81 -19.16 -1.16
N LYS A 51 18.88 -18.21 -0.23
CA LYS A 51 17.90 -18.08 0.85
C LYS A 51 16.56 -17.58 0.32
N SER A 52 15.48 -18.30 0.65
CA SER A 52 14.11 -17.84 0.38
C SER A 52 13.62 -16.89 1.47
N THR A 53 13.15 -15.70 1.08
CA THR A 53 12.51 -14.71 1.96
C THR A 53 11.09 -14.41 1.47
N LYS A 54 10.27 -13.83 2.35
CA LYS A 54 8.94 -13.34 2.02
C LYS A 54 8.93 -11.82 2.07
N HIS A 55 8.55 -11.19 0.97
CA HIS A 55 8.51 -9.75 0.83
C HIS A 55 7.06 -9.25 0.82
N LEU A 56 6.82 -8.22 1.63
CA LEU A 56 5.65 -7.36 1.53
C LEU A 56 6.06 -6.16 0.69
N ILE A 57 5.39 -5.93 -0.43
CA ILE A 57 5.70 -4.84 -1.37
C ILE A 57 4.47 -3.94 -1.47
N GLY A 58 4.71 -2.63 -1.43
CA GLY A 58 3.66 -1.64 -1.60
C GLY A 58 4.19 -0.27 -1.94
N ILE A 59 3.27 0.65 -2.20
CA ILE A 59 3.53 2.08 -2.39
C ILE A 59 3.40 2.75 -1.03
N LYS A 60 4.46 3.42 -0.58
CA LYS A 60 4.47 4.12 0.69
C LYS A 60 3.65 5.40 0.63
N LEU A 61 2.64 5.49 1.48
CA LEU A 61 1.76 6.66 1.60
C LEU A 61 2.22 7.58 2.73
N GLU A 62 2.55 7.02 3.89
CA GLU A 62 2.95 7.79 5.07
C GLU A 62 4.02 7.07 5.90
N GLU A 63 4.80 7.85 6.67
CA GLU A 63 5.65 7.36 7.75
C GLU A 63 5.54 8.27 8.97
N SER A 64 5.19 7.71 10.13
CA SER A 64 5.10 8.44 11.40
C SER A 64 4.32 9.76 11.28
N ASN A 65 3.13 9.70 10.68
CA ASN A 65 2.26 10.86 10.38
C ASN A 65 2.84 11.89 9.40
N LYS A 66 3.97 11.60 8.74
CA LYS A 66 4.48 12.40 7.62
C LYS A 66 4.04 11.77 6.30
N ILE A 67 3.30 12.53 5.51
CA ILE A 67 2.85 12.12 4.18
C ILE A 67 4.08 11.96 3.27
N SER A 68 4.28 10.75 2.73
CA SER A 68 5.36 10.43 1.80
C SER A 68 4.99 10.75 0.35
N ILE A 69 3.70 10.66 0.00
CA ILE A 69 3.14 11.06 -1.29
C ILE A 69 1.71 11.55 -1.12
N ARG A 70 1.36 12.62 -1.84
CA ARG A 70 -0.03 13.05 -1.99
C ARG A 70 -0.55 12.54 -3.32
N LEU A 71 -1.52 11.62 -3.28
CA LEU A 71 -2.15 11.07 -4.47
C LEU A 71 -2.98 12.13 -5.17
N THR A 72 -2.42 12.75 -6.21
CA THR A 72 -3.11 13.71 -7.08
C THR A 72 -4.18 13.01 -7.95
N ARG A 73 -5.11 13.75 -8.56
CA ARG A 73 -6.07 13.18 -9.55
C ARG A 73 -5.34 12.39 -10.66
N LYS A 74 -4.17 12.86 -11.10
CA LYS A 74 -3.34 12.15 -12.09
C LYS A 74 -2.81 10.81 -11.57
N GLU A 75 -2.36 10.75 -10.33
CA GLU A 75 -1.85 9.53 -9.71
C GLU A 75 -2.98 8.53 -9.41
N LEU A 76 -4.14 9.03 -8.99
CA LEU A 76 -5.36 8.24 -8.85
C LEU A 76 -5.76 7.60 -10.17
N ARG A 77 -5.85 8.37 -11.26
CA ARG A 77 -6.13 7.84 -12.61
C ARG A 77 -5.12 6.78 -13.07
N ILE A 78 -3.88 6.80 -12.57
CA ILE A 78 -2.88 5.78 -12.88
C ILE A 78 -3.14 4.50 -12.09
N LEU A 79 -3.47 4.61 -10.80
CA LEU A 79 -3.87 3.47 -9.98
C LEU A 79 -5.19 2.86 -10.46
N GLU A 80 -6.11 3.69 -10.96
CA GLU A 80 -7.39 3.26 -11.54
C GLU A 80 -7.23 2.51 -12.87
N LYS A 81 -6.06 2.55 -13.52
CA LYS A 81 -5.79 1.69 -14.69
C LYS A 81 -5.67 0.22 -14.36
N ILE A 82 -5.48 -0.12 -13.08
CA ILE A 82 -5.33 -1.49 -12.60
C ILE A 82 -6.50 -1.97 -11.74
N GLY A 83 -7.48 -1.11 -11.44
CA GLY A 83 -8.60 -1.43 -10.56
C GLY A 83 -9.42 -0.20 -10.20
N GLU A 84 -10.25 -0.33 -9.17
CA GLU A 84 -11.16 0.74 -8.73
C GLU A 84 -11.04 0.95 -7.21
N PHE A 85 -11.00 2.20 -6.75
CA PHE A 85 -11.05 2.48 -5.31
C PHE A 85 -12.46 2.27 -4.76
N LYS A 86 -12.61 1.29 -3.87
CA LYS A 86 -13.87 1.05 -3.16
C LYS A 86 -13.76 1.43 -1.70
N LYS A 87 -14.83 2.05 -1.22
CA LYS A 87 -14.99 2.40 0.19
C LYS A 87 -15.47 1.15 0.95
N ILE A 88 -14.70 0.74 1.96
CA ILE A 88 -14.98 -0.45 2.78
C ILE A 88 -15.80 -0.07 4.02
N ASP A 89 -15.55 1.12 4.57
CA ASP A 89 -16.20 1.60 5.78
C ASP A 89 -16.48 3.11 5.65
N ASN A 90 -17.74 3.48 5.79
CA ASN A 90 -18.21 4.86 5.69
C ASN A 90 -17.84 5.70 6.91
N GLU A 91 -17.93 5.13 8.11
CA GLU A 91 -17.67 5.83 9.37
C GLU A 91 -16.18 6.10 9.57
N ASN A 92 -15.35 5.16 9.15
CA ASN A 92 -13.89 5.21 9.32
C ASN A 92 -13.13 5.69 8.08
N ASN A 93 -13.82 5.97 6.96
CA ASN A 93 -13.20 6.34 5.68
C ASN A 93 -12.08 5.38 5.25
N LEU A 94 -12.37 4.07 5.37
CA LEU A 94 -11.48 3.03 4.88
C LEU A 94 -11.75 2.80 3.40
N TYR A 95 -10.68 2.74 2.62
CA TYR A 95 -10.74 2.38 1.20
C TYR A 95 -9.75 1.27 0.88
N ARG A 96 -10.01 0.60 -0.23
CA ARG A 96 -9.14 -0.38 -0.85
C ARG A 96 -9.16 -0.15 -2.35
N LEU A 97 -8.04 -0.36 -3.01
CA LEU A 97 -8.00 -0.49 -4.46
C LEU A 97 -8.42 -1.92 -4.81
N GLU A 98 -9.63 -2.10 -5.33
CA GLU A 98 -10.04 -3.40 -5.87
C GLU A 98 -9.37 -3.61 -7.23
N ILE A 99 -8.25 -4.33 -7.21
CA ILE A 99 -7.43 -4.60 -8.39
C ILE A 99 -8.12 -5.61 -9.29
N ASP A 100 -8.17 -5.34 -10.59
CA ASP A 100 -8.78 -6.26 -11.56
C ASP A 100 -8.12 -7.63 -11.50
N ARG A 101 -8.91 -8.70 -11.59
CA ARG A 101 -8.41 -10.09 -11.60
C ARG A 101 -7.32 -10.34 -12.65
N ARG A 102 -7.40 -9.65 -13.80
CA ARG A 102 -6.39 -9.75 -14.87
C ARG A 102 -4.99 -9.31 -14.41
N PHE A 103 -4.90 -8.41 -13.44
CA PHE A 103 -3.66 -7.87 -12.87
C PHE A 103 -3.21 -8.59 -11.59
N ILE A 104 -3.98 -9.56 -11.09
CA ILE A 104 -3.63 -10.34 -9.90
C ILE A 104 -3.05 -11.70 -10.34
N LEU A 105 -1.92 -12.10 -9.76
CA LEU A 105 -1.42 -13.47 -9.86
C LEU A 105 -2.20 -14.39 -8.91
N ASN A 106 -2.26 -14.00 -7.64
CA ASN A 106 -3.14 -14.55 -6.60
C ASN A 106 -3.03 -13.67 -5.34
N ASP A 107 -3.92 -13.90 -4.36
CA ASP A 107 -3.98 -13.13 -3.11
C ASP A 107 -2.68 -13.15 -2.29
N ILE A 108 -1.83 -14.17 -2.44
CA ILE A 108 -0.59 -14.32 -1.66
C ILE A 108 0.56 -13.59 -2.36
N LYS A 109 0.76 -13.87 -3.65
CA LYS A 109 1.85 -13.35 -4.46
C LYS A 109 1.60 -11.90 -4.85
N GLY A 110 0.36 -11.49 -5.07
CA GLY A 110 -0.02 -10.12 -5.39
C GLY A 110 -0.22 -9.84 -6.88
N ILE A 111 0.14 -8.63 -7.30
CA ILE A 111 -0.04 -8.17 -8.68
C ILE A 111 0.98 -8.75 -9.66
N LYS A 112 0.61 -8.79 -10.94
CA LYS A 112 1.46 -9.13 -12.08
C LYS A 112 2.38 -7.97 -12.45
N GLU A 113 3.47 -8.27 -13.16
CA GLU A 113 4.42 -7.30 -13.70
C GLU A 113 3.74 -6.22 -14.57
N GLN A 114 2.78 -6.61 -15.41
CA GLN A 114 2.02 -5.66 -16.24
C GLN A 114 1.30 -4.56 -15.44
N ALA A 115 0.95 -4.82 -14.18
CA ALA A 115 0.37 -3.80 -13.31
C ALA A 115 1.45 -2.84 -12.80
N TYR A 116 2.64 -3.35 -12.47
CA TYR A 116 3.80 -2.50 -12.16
C TYR A 116 4.14 -1.57 -13.31
N ASP A 117 4.14 -2.05 -14.55
CA ASP A 117 4.43 -1.25 -15.75
C ASP A 117 3.42 -0.11 -15.97
N LYS A 118 2.18 -0.31 -15.54
CA LYS A 118 1.15 0.74 -15.60
C LYS A 118 1.36 1.78 -14.51
N ILE A 119 1.64 1.34 -13.29
CA ILE A 119 1.84 2.22 -12.13
C ILE A 119 3.14 3.02 -12.23
N SER A 120 4.22 2.41 -12.73
CA SER A 120 5.55 3.01 -12.83
C SER A 120 5.62 4.23 -13.76
N LYS A 121 4.58 4.47 -14.57
CA LYS A 121 4.43 5.69 -15.39
C LYS A 121 4.31 6.97 -14.57
N SER A 122 4.02 6.88 -13.27
CA SER A 122 4.12 8.01 -12.35
C SER A 122 5.45 7.97 -11.61
N PHE A 123 6.34 8.93 -11.88
CA PHE A 123 7.60 9.09 -11.15
C PHE A 123 7.40 9.25 -9.64
N ASN A 124 6.33 9.95 -9.23
CA ASN A 124 5.99 10.13 -7.82
C ASN A 124 5.67 8.79 -7.15
N ILE A 125 4.84 7.96 -7.77
CA ILE A 125 4.51 6.64 -7.23
C ILE A 125 5.74 5.73 -7.27
N GLN A 126 6.50 5.77 -8.36
CA GLN A 126 7.70 4.97 -8.54
C GLN A 126 8.73 5.23 -7.43
N GLY A 127 8.93 6.48 -7.03
CA GLY A 127 9.82 6.86 -5.93
C GLY A 127 9.39 6.31 -4.56
N GLN A 128 8.13 5.87 -4.42
CA GLN A 128 7.56 5.37 -3.17
C GLN A 128 7.42 3.85 -3.08
N TYR A 129 7.85 3.09 -4.08
CA TYR A 129 7.90 1.64 -3.92
C TYR A 129 8.79 1.25 -2.73
N ARG A 130 8.25 0.44 -1.83
CA ARG A 130 8.98 -0.06 -0.67
C ARG A 130 8.76 -1.56 -0.51
N THR A 131 9.85 -2.22 -0.18
CA THR A 131 9.88 -3.66 0.11
C THR A 131 10.22 -3.86 1.58
N TYR A 132 9.38 -4.61 2.27
CA TYR A 132 9.53 -4.98 3.67
C TYR A 132 9.73 -6.48 3.79
N ASP A 133 10.51 -6.90 4.79
CA ASP A 133 10.57 -8.32 5.17
C ASP A 133 9.26 -8.67 5.89
N TYR A 134 8.43 -9.49 5.24
CA TYR A 134 7.12 -9.86 5.75
C TYR A 134 7.22 -10.57 7.11
N MET A 135 8.26 -11.38 7.33
CA MET A 135 8.43 -12.10 8.58
C MET A 135 8.79 -11.18 9.75
N LYS A 136 9.40 -10.03 9.47
CA LYS A 136 9.62 -8.96 10.46
C LYS A 136 8.39 -8.10 10.65
N ALA A 137 7.74 -7.69 9.55
CA ALA A 137 6.53 -6.86 9.59
C ALA A 137 5.41 -7.53 10.38
N LYS A 138 5.19 -8.85 10.18
CA LYS A 138 4.11 -9.60 10.83
C LYS A 138 4.19 -9.72 12.35
N LYS A 139 5.33 -9.34 12.95
CA LYS A 139 5.51 -9.33 14.42
C LYS A 139 4.82 -8.14 15.07
N SER A 140 4.54 -7.09 14.30
CA SER A 140 3.76 -5.93 14.74
C SER A 140 2.28 -6.15 14.44
N ALA A 141 1.41 -5.47 15.20
CA ALA A 141 0.01 -5.33 14.82
C ALA A 141 -0.12 -4.63 13.45
N VAL A 142 -1.16 -5.01 12.71
CA VAL A 142 -1.53 -4.41 11.42
C VAL A 142 -2.92 -3.82 11.53
N TYR A 143 -3.14 -2.72 10.82
CA TYR A 143 -4.39 -1.98 10.82
C TYR A 143 -4.77 -1.62 9.38
N LEU A 144 -6.06 -1.49 9.10
CA LEU A 144 -6.53 -0.77 7.92
C LEU A 144 -6.37 0.73 8.18
N GLU A 145 -5.71 1.41 7.24
CA GLU A 145 -5.46 2.84 7.36
C GLU A 145 -6.61 3.65 6.75
N PRO A 146 -7.22 4.57 7.52
CA PRO A 146 -8.15 5.54 6.96
C PRO A 146 -7.39 6.52 6.07
N ILE A 147 -7.89 6.75 4.86
CA ILE A 147 -7.18 7.62 3.93
C ILE A 147 -7.52 9.06 4.26
N ARG A 148 -6.53 9.78 4.80
CA ARG A 148 -6.60 11.22 5.05
C ARG A 148 -6.27 12.06 3.83
N VAL A 149 -5.75 11.42 2.78
CA VAL A 149 -5.20 12.08 1.59
C VAL A 149 -6.29 12.49 0.59
N PHE A 150 -7.41 11.78 0.53
CA PHE A 150 -8.51 12.07 -0.42
C PHE A 150 -9.42 13.22 0.01
N THR A 151 -9.45 13.55 1.29
CA THR A 151 -10.29 14.65 1.82
C THR A 151 -9.78 16.05 1.47
N LYS A 152 -8.63 16.16 0.79
CA LYS A 152 -8.12 17.40 0.19
C LYS A 152 -7.85 17.23 -1.31
N VAL A 153 -8.67 16.45 -2.01
CA VAL A 153 -8.92 16.82 -3.42
C VAL A 153 -9.79 18.06 -3.31
N GLU A 154 -9.15 19.21 -3.06
CA GLU A 154 -9.81 20.49 -3.26
C GLU A 154 -10.34 20.48 -4.69
N ASP A 155 -11.59 20.90 -4.83
CA ASP A 155 -12.28 21.19 -6.07
C ASP A 155 -11.57 22.36 -6.78
N THR A 156 -10.34 22.14 -7.24
CA THR A 156 -9.77 22.92 -8.33
C THR A 156 -10.01 22.14 -9.61
N ASP A 157 -11.28 22.18 -10.00
CA ASP A 157 -11.60 22.24 -11.41
C ASP A 157 -11.18 23.65 -11.87
N GLU A 158 -9.93 23.77 -12.32
CA GLU A 158 -9.52 24.88 -13.16
C GLU A 158 -9.75 24.43 -14.61
N ASP A 159 -10.83 24.97 -15.18
CA ASP A 159 -11.11 25.02 -16.62
C ASP A 159 -10.04 25.81 -17.39
#